data_AF-A0A959CG22-F1
#
_entry.id   AF-A0A959CG22-F1
#
_cell.length_a   1.000
_cell.length_b   1.000
_cell.length_c   1.000
_cell.angle_alpha   90.00
_cell.angle_beta   90.00
_cell.angle_gamma   90.00
#
_symmetry.space_group_name_H-M   'P 1'
#
loop_
_entity.id
_entity.type
_entity.pdbx_description
1 polymer ?
#
loop_
_entity_poly.entity_id
_entity_poly.type
_entity_poly.pdbx_seq_one_letter_code
_entity_poly.pdbx_strand_id
1 'polypeptide(L)' 'GTAKKAVPLLVNENNVDLLVMGAHGHHTFKDLIFGTTVGAVRHAVKMPVLVVR' A
#
# COMPACT_ATOMS: atom_id res chain seq x y z
N GLY A 1 11.28 -7.97 -7.60
CA GLY A 1 11.42 -6.55 -7.17
C GLY A 1 10.73 -6.35 -5.83
N THR A 2 11.05 -5.29 -5.08
CA THR A 2 10.35 -5.01 -3.81
C THR A 2 8.93 -4.51 -4.06
N ALA A 3 7.98 -4.87 -3.20
CA ALA A 3 6.58 -4.43 -3.31
C ALA A 3 6.44 -2.90 -3.38
N LYS A 4 7.32 -2.18 -2.69
CA LYS A 4 7.42 -0.71 -2.69
C LYS A 4 7.66 -0.09 -4.08
N LYS A 5 8.23 -0.84 -5.03
CA LYS A 5 8.49 -0.38 -6.40
C LYS A 5 7.55 -1.01 -7.42
N ALA A 6 7.30 -2.32 -7.29
CA ALA A 6 6.49 -3.05 -8.27
C ALA A 6 5.02 -2.66 -8.26
N VAL A 7 4.43 -2.45 -7.07
CA VAL A 7 3.01 -2.10 -6.96
C VAL A 7 2.73 -0.72 -7.57
N PRO A 8 3.47 0.36 -7.24
CA PRO A 8 3.23 1.65 -7.89
C PRO A 8 3.45 1.64 -9.39
N LEU A 9 4.42 0.86 -9.90
CA LEU A 9 4.66 0.75 -11.34
C LEU A 9 3.42 0.19 -12.04
N LEU A 10 2.98 -1.02 -11.65
CA LEU A 10 1.82 -1.68 -12.24
C LEU A 10 0.56 -0.82 -12.13
N VAL A 11 0.35 -0.22 -10.97
CA VAL A 11 -0.86 0.52 -10.66
C VAL A 11 -0.91 1.87 -11.39
N ASN A 12 0.24 2.49 -11.70
CA ASN A 12 0.29 3.72 -12.49
C ASN A 12 0.35 3.47 -14.01
N GLU A 13 0.84 2.31 -14.45
CA GLU A 13 0.83 1.89 -15.86
C GLU A 13 -0.54 1.39 -16.33
N ASN A 14 -1.37 0.95 -15.39
CA ASN A 14 -2.73 0.51 -15.65
C ASN A 14 -3.73 1.55 -15.14
N ASN A 15 -4.89 1.67 -15.79
CA ASN A 15 -5.97 2.55 -15.31
C ASN A 15 -6.71 1.88 -14.15
N VAL A 16 -6.05 1.83 -12.99
CA VAL A 16 -6.63 1.27 -11.76
C VAL A 16 -7.37 2.35 -10.99
N ASP A 17 -8.65 2.11 -10.70
CA ASP A 17 -9.50 3.06 -9.99
C ASP A 17 -9.41 2.96 -8.45
N LEU A 18 -8.99 1.80 -7.93
CA LEU A 18 -8.87 1.53 -6.50
C LEU A 18 -7.79 0.48 -6.22
N LEU A 19 -6.89 0.77 -5.28
CA LEU A 19 -5.89 -0.19 -4.79
C LEU A 19 -6.28 -0.71 -3.40
N VAL A 20 -6.52 -2.01 -3.27
CA VAL A 20 -6.78 -2.65 -1.95
C VAL A 20 -5.51 -3.33 -1.45
N MET A 21 -5.10 -3.02 -0.22
CA MET A 21 -3.92 -3.61 0.42
C MET A 21 -4.26 -4.19 1.79
N GLY A 22 -3.83 -5.42 2.06
CA GLY A 22 -3.89 -6.01 3.39
C GLY A 22 -2.78 -5.48 4.30
N ALA A 23 -3.08 -5.27 5.58
CA ALA A 23 -2.10 -4.93 6.60
C ALA A 23 -2.03 -6.02 7.68
N HIS A 24 -0.93 -6.78 7.74
CA HIS A 24 -0.69 -7.78 8.77
C HIS A 24 0.02 -7.15 9.98
N GLY A 25 -0.60 -7.22 11.16
CA GLY A 25 -0.09 -6.61 12.40
C GLY A 25 0.75 -7.59 13.22
N HIS A 26 2.01 -7.24 13.48
CA HIS A 26 2.85 -7.98 14.42
C HIS A 26 2.58 -7.47 15.84
N HIS A 27 1.64 -8.11 16.55
CA HIS A 27 1.40 -8.07 18.01
C HIS A 27 1.25 -6.73 18.79
N THR A 28 1.50 -5.54 18.23
CA THR A 28 1.64 -4.29 19.00
C THR A 28 0.78 -3.16 18.41
N PHE A 29 -0.42 -2.98 18.94
CA PHE A 29 -1.34 -1.89 18.58
C PHE A 29 -0.89 -0.49 19.07
N LYS A 30 0.42 -0.23 19.19
CA LYS A 30 0.96 1.11 19.50
C LYS A 30 1.51 1.85 18.27
N ASP A 31 1.85 1.13 17.20
CA ASP A 31 2.38 1.71 15.96
C ASP A 31 1.35 1.59 14.83
N LEU A 32 0.17 2.21 14.98
CA LEU A 32 -0.87 2.27 13.95
C LEU A 32 -0.43 3.12 12.73
N ILE A 33 0.70 2.74 12.12
CA ILE A 33 1.44 3.45 11.08
C ILE A 33 1.60 2.47 9.93
N PHE A 34 0.55 2.26 9.13
CA PHE A 34 0.55 1.81 7.72
C PHE A 34 1.54 0.69 7.24
N GLY A 35 2.36 0.04 8.07
CA GLY A 35 3.60 -0.61 7.62
C GLY A 35 4.52 0.31 6.80
N THR A 36 5.84 0.04 6.77
CA THR A 36 6.74 0.79 5.87
C THR A 36 6.42 0.56 4.39
N THR A 37 5.68 -0.52 4.07
CA THR A 37 5.28 -0.86 2.70
C THR A 37 4.00 -0.15 2.27
N VAL A 38 2.89 -0.21 3.02
CA VAL A 38 1.65 0.47 2.58
C VAL A 38 1.85 1.98 2.58
N GLY A 39 2.60 2.53 3.54
CA GLY A 39 2.97 3.95 3.54
C GLY A 39 3.73 4.34 2.26
N ALA A 40 4.78 3.60 1.91
CA ALA A 40 5.57 3.88 0.70
C ALA A 40 4.72 3.76 -0.59
N VAL A 41 3.85 2.75 -0.68
CA VAL A 41 2.99 2.54 -1.84
C VAL A 41 1.93 3.63 -1.94
N ARG A 42 1.24 3.98 -0.84
CA ARG A 42 0.24 5.06 -0.79
C ARG A 42 0.78 6.39 -1.30
N HIS A 43 2.02 6.73 -0.98
CA HIS A 43 2.64 7.98 -1.43
C HIS A 43 3.06 7.96 -2.91
N ALA A 44 3.14 6.80 -3.54
CA ALA A 44 3.65 6.63 -4.90
C ALA A 44 2.55 6.36 -5.94
N VAL A 45 1.28 6.23 -5.53
CA VAL A 45 0.14 5.94 -6.41
C VAL A 45 -0.85 7.10 -6.42
N LYS A 46 -1.55 7.28 -7.55
CA LYS A 46 -2.47 8.41 -7.78
C LYS A 46 -3.93 8.13 -7.39
N MET A 47 -4.34 6.86 -7.40
CA MET A 47 -5.70 6.45 -7.04
C MET A 47 -5.84 6.20 -5.53
N PRO A 48 -7.09 6.18 -5.02
CA PRO A 48 -7.35 5.84 -3.63
C PRO A 48 -6.78 4.47 -3.23
N VAL A 49 -6.26 4.38 -2.00
CA VAL A 49 -5.79 3.13 -1.40
C VAL A 49 -6.68 2.75 -0.23
N LEU A 50 -7.35 1.60 -0.33
CA LEU A 50 -8.12 1.01 0.77
C LEU A 50 -7.25 -0.01 1.51
N VAL A 51 -7.03 0.23 2.80
CA VAL A 51 -6.25 -0.68 3.63
C VAL A 51 -7.21 -1.53 4.47
N VAL A 52 -7.16 -2.84 4.28
CA VAL A 52 -8.02 -3.81 4.98
C VAL A 52 -7.23 -4.64 5.99
N ARG A 53 -7.93 -5.11 7.03
CA ARG A 53 -7.42 -5.99 8.07
C ARG A 53 -7.94 -7.40 7.86
#